data_AF-A0A2T4AW98-F1
#
_entry.id   AF-A0A2T4AW98-F1
#
_cell.length_a   1.000
_cell.length_b   1.000
_cell.length_c   1.000
_cell.angle_alpha   90.00
_cell.angle_beta   90.00
_cell.angle_gamma   90.00
#
_symmetry.space_group_name_H-M   'P 1'
#
loop_
_entity.id
_entity.type
_entity.pdbx_description
1 polymer ?
#
loop_
_entity_poly.entity_id
_entity_poly.type
_entity_poly.pdbx_seq_one_letter_code
_entity_poly.pdbx_strand_id
1 'polypeptide(L)'
;KQPFMETARMIKENIALSMTASTTASLQAAHDIMLKCHVLTDLEIILGTHPESEEERTKTISLLEGRCEVIGAYFNDRQYVLGIQRAAMQLLRPTFSDLDISGLWLASSRLARKTNSLHQSFNAVLHASQLGDDAATIENAKLLFRDSHHRKAIQMLQGAIEQNKFMTKSGSSLSMGSASSLNSQQKLLTARAQLLLAKWLDAAGQTHAGALREKYQQPPKTFSTWEKGHYYLGRHYKKILESEQPLKVDDQSDNYVTGEIARLVIENYVRSLNSGTKYLYQTLPRILTLWLDLGAQVDKAPEGK
;
A
#
# COMPACT_ATOMS: atom_id res chain seq x y z
N LYS A 1 1.98 27.60 -23.77
CA LYS A 1 3.28 27.16 -23.20
C LYS A 1 4.29 28.30 -23.08
N GLN A 2 4.60 29.07 -24.13
CA GLN A 2 5.53 30.21 -24.06
C GLN A 2 5.26 31.25 -22.96
N PRO A 3 4.03 31.78 -22.77
CA PRO A 3 3.79 32.77 -21.72
C PRO A 3 3.99 32.20 -20.30
N PHE A 4 3.68 30.91 -20.09
CA PHE A 4 3.98 30.25 -18.82
C PHE A 4 5.50 30.16 -18.58
N MET A 5 6.28 29.81 -19.61
CA MET A 5 7.73 29.67 -19.48
C MET A 5 8.41 31.01 -19.12
N GLU A 6 7.89 32.12 -19.64
CA GLU A 6 8.35 33.46 -19.25
C GLU A 6 8.00 33.77 -17.80
N THR A 7 6.76 33.51 -17.38
CA THR A 7 6.35 33.70 -15.98
C THR A 7 7.14 32.81 -15.03
N ALA A 8 7.39 31.54 -15.39
CA ALA A 8 8.19 30.61 -14.61
C ALA A 8 9.64 31.10 -14.46
N ARG A 9 10.23 31.64 -15.54
CA ARG A 9 11.57 32.25 -15.49
C ARG A 9 11.60 33.46 -14.55
N MET A 10 10.63 34.35 -14.65
CA MET A 10 10.50 35.50 -13.76
C MET A 10 10.35 35.07 -12.29
N ILE A 11 9.57 34.02 -12.02
CA ILE A 11 9.44 33.47 -10.66
C ILE A 11 10.78 32.89 -10.18
N LYS A 12 11.54 32.18 -11.02
CA LYS A 12 12.89 31.69 -10.67
C LYS A 12 13.83 32.82 -10.31
N GLU A 13 13.84 33.90 -11.10
CA GLU A 13 14.65 35.09 -10.84
C GLU A 13 14.26 35.72 -9.50
N ASN A 14 12.97 35.88 -9.22
CA ASN A 14 12.49 36.40 -7.93
C ASN A 14 12.87 35.49 -6.75
N ILE A 15 12.81 34.16 -6.93
CA ILE A 15 13.25 33.22 -5.90
C ILE A 15 14.76 33.37 -5.67
N ALA A 16 15.57 33.45 -6.73
CA ALA A 16 17.01 33.64 -6.63
C ALA A 16 17.37 34.96 -5.91
N LEU A 17 16.64 36.05 -6.19
CA LEU A 17 16.82 37.33 -5.49
C LEU A 17 16.47 37.25 -3.99
N SER A 18 15.55 36.35 -3.60
CA SER A 18 15.19 36.12 -2.19
C SER A 18 16.22 35.27 -1.41
N MET A 19 17.21 34.69 -2.10
CA MET A 19 18.29 33.92 -1.50
C MET A 19 19.38 34.85 -0.96
N THR A 20 19.12 35.45 0.19
CA THR A 20 20.09 36.26 0.92
C THR A 20 20.92 35.39 1.87
N ALA A 21 22.03 35.94 2.39
CA ALA A 21 22.88 35.22 3.34
C ALA A 21 22.11 34.78 4.60
N SER A 22 21.08 35.53 5.02
CA SER A 22 20.26 35.18 6.17
C SER A 22 19.26 34.06 5.88
N THR A 23 18.62 34.08 4.70
CA THR A 23 17.65 33.02 4.32
C THR A 23 18.34 31.71 3.94
N THR A 24 19.61 31.76 3.54
CA THR A 24 20.41 30.58 3.19
C THR A 24 21.38 30.12 4.29
N ALA A 25 21.33 30.73 5.48
CA ALA A 25 22.22 30.42 6.60
C ALA A 25 22.06 28.99 7.14
N SER A 26 20.89 28.37 6.96
CA SER A 26 20.63 26.98 7.36
C SER A 26 19.56 26.35 6.48
N LEU A 27 19.49 25.01 6.48
CA LEU A 27 18.46 24.28 5.73
C LEU A 27 17.04 24.64 6.18
N GLN A 28 16.85 24.89 7.48
CA GLN A 28 15.55 25.28 8.02
C GLN A 28 15.17 26.71 7.60
N ALA A 29 16.13 27.63 7.54
CA ALA A 29 15.89 28.99 7.04
C ALA A 29 15.60 28.99 5.53
N ALA A 30 16.26 28.12 4.78
CA ALA A 30 16.07 27.97 3.33
C ALA A 30 14.83 27.16 2.95
N HIS A 31 14.14 26.56 3.93
CA HIS A 31 13.04 25.62 3.70
C HIS A 31 11.96 26.16 2.76
N ASP A 32 11.47 27.38 3.02
CA ASP A 32 10.39 27.97 2.22
C ASP A 32 10.84 28.27 0.78
N ILE A 33 12.09 28.67 0.60
CA ILE A 33 12.71 28.89 -0.71
C ILE A 33 12.81 27.55 -1.45
N MET A 34 13.30 26.51 -0.78
CA MET A 34 13.42 25.16 -1.33
C MET A 34 12.06 24.60 -1.74
N LEU A 35 11.02 24.82 -0.94
CA LEU A 35 9.65 24.40 -1.26
C LEU A 35 9.13 25.10 -2.52
N LYS A 36 9.36 26.42 -2.65
CA LYS A 36 8.99 27.17 -3.86
C LYS A 36 9.72 26.64 -5.10
N CYS A 37 11.02 26.38 -5.00
CA CYS A 37 11.80 25.76 -6.08
C CYS A 37 11.26 24.36 -6.43
N HIS A 38 10.92 23.55 -5.42
CA HIS A 38 10.39 22.21 -5.59
C HIS A 38 9.09 22.23 -6.40
N VAL A 39 8.13 23.05 -5.98
CA VAL A 39 6.84 23.22 -6.64
C VAL A 39 7.00 23.72 -8.07
N LEU A 40 7.87 24.71 -8.29
CA LEU A 40 8.10 25.26 -9.63
C LEU A 40 8.70 24.23 -10.58
N THR A 41 9.65 23.43 -10.08
CA THR A 41 10.25 22.33 -10.85
C THR A 41 9.20 21.27 -11.20
N ASP A 42 8.33 20.91 -10.25
CA ASP A 42 7.26 19.95 -10.50
C ASP A 42 6.29 20.44 -11.57
N LEU A 43 5.92 21.73 -11.55
CA LEU A 43 5.08 22.34 -12.57
C LEU A 43 5.74 22.27 -13.96
N GLU A 44 7.04 22.57 -14.05
CA GLU A 44 7.78 22.48 -15.32
C GLU A 44 7.85 21.06 -15.85
N ILE A 45 8.07 20.07 -14.98
CA ILE A 45 8.08 18.65 -15.35
C ILE A 45 6.70 18.23 -15.89
N ILE A 46 5.63 18.61 -15.19
CA ILE A 46 4.25 18.29 -15.58
C ILE A 46 3.92 18.93 -16.95
N LEU A 47 4.31 20.19 -17.17
CA LEU A 47 4.04 20.91 -18.43
C LEU A 47 4.93 20.48 -19.60
N GLY A 48 6.12 19.97 -19.29
CA GLY A 48 7.05 19.39 -20.24
C GLY A 48 6.66 18.01 -20.74
N THR A 49 5.71 17.34 -20.07
CA THR A 49 5.25 16.00 -20.47
C THR A 49 4.49 16.07 -21.80
N HIS A 50 4.87 15.21 -22.76
CA HIS A 50 4.19 15.11 -24.04
C HIS A 50 2.91 14.27 -23.94
N PRO A 51 1.82 14.66 -24.63
CA PRO A 51 0.51 14.03 -24.47
C PRO A 51 0.40 12.62 -25.08
N GLU A 52 1.28 12.24 -26.00
CA GLU A 52 1.13 10.99 -26.77
C GLU A 52 1.91 9.79 -26.20
N SER A 53 2.85 10.02 -25.27
CA SER A 53 3.71 8.97 -24.73
C SER A 53 3.25 8.52 -23.33
N GLU A 54 2.57 7.37 -23.25
CA GLU A 54 2.18 6.77 -21.96
C GLU A 54 3.40 6.41 -21.08
N GLU A 55 4.51 6.02 -21.71
CA GLU A 55 5.75 5.72 -21.00
C GLU A 55 6.35 6.97 -20.35
N GLU A 56 6.32 8.12 -21.03
CA GLU A 56 6.78 9.38 -20.45
C GLU A 56 5.85 9.81 -19.31
N ARG A 57 4.53 9.67 -19.48
CA ARG A 57 3.55 9.97 -18.44
C ARG A 57 3.81 9.15 -17.17
N THR A 58 3.99 7.84 -17.30
CA THR A 58 4.27 6.95 -16.16
C THR A 58 5.62 7.24 -15.51
N LYS A 59 6.66 7.55 -16.29
CA LYS A 59 7.96 8.01 -15.77
C LYS A 59 7.81 9.33 -15.00
N THR A 60 7.10 10.30 -15.54
CA THR A 60 6.82 11.58 -14.89
C THR A 60 6.11 11.37 -13.55
N ILE A 61 5.05 10.55 -13.51
CA ILE A 61 4.34 10.25 -12.26
C ILE A 61 5.28 9.62 -11.24
N SER A 62 6.08 8.63 -11.64
CA SER A 62 7.04 7.98 -10.73
C SER A 62 8.10 8.94 -10.19
N LEU A 63 8.56 9.89 -11.02
CA LEU A 63 9.51 10.93 -10.63
C LEU A 63 8.88 11.88 -9.61
N LEU A 64 7.64 12.32 -9.84
CA LEU A 64 6.91 13.21 -8.93
C LEU A 64 6.61 12.53 -7.59
N GLU A 65 6.24 11.24 -7.60
CA GLU A 65 6.06 10.44 -6.38
C GLU A 65 7.35 10.39 -5.56
N GLY A 66 8.49 10.06 -6.18
CA GLY A 66 9.78 10.02 -5.51
C GLY A 66 10.21 11.39 -4.94
N ARG A 67 9.95 12.48 -5.67
CA ARG A 67 10.22 13.85 -5.22
C ARG A 67 9.37 14.24 -4.02
N CYS A 68 8.08 13.87 -4.00
CA CYS A 68 7.21 14.05 -2.83
C CYS A 68 7.71 13.28 -1.60
N GLU A 69 8.34 12.12 -1.78
CA GLU A 69 8.93 11.36 -0.67
C GLU A 69 10.11 12.10 -0.03
N VAL A 70 10.94 12.81 -0.81
CA VAL A 70 12.10 13.58 -0.32
C VAL A 70 11.71 14.69 0.68
N ILE A 71 10.51 15.26 0.57
CA ILE A 71 10.01 16.28 1.52
C ILE A 71 9.95 15.77 2.97
N GLY A 72 9.91 14.45 3.19
CA GLY A 72 10.00 13.88 4.54
C GLY A 72 8.77 14.15 5.42
N ALA A 73 8.96 14.50 6.69
CA ALA A 73 7.86 14.53 7.66
C ALA A 73 6.92 15.73 7.54
N TYR A 74 7.25 16.74 6.72
CA TYR A 74 6.46 17.98 6.59
C TYR A 74 5.13 17.73 5.86
N PHE A 75 4.08 17.49 6.65
CA PHE A 75 2.75 17.14 6.15
C PHE A 75 2.12 18.24 5.31
N ASN A 76 2.16 19.49 5.79
CA ASN A 76 1.52 20.63 5.14
C ASN A 76 2.13 20.88 3.75
N ASP A 77 3.45 20.80 3.65
CA ASP A 77 4.17 21.04 2.40
C ASP A 77 3.92 19.94 1.39
N ARG A 78 3.89 18.68 1.83
CA ARG A 78 3.46 17.56 0.98
C ARG A 78 2.04 17.74 0.47
N GLN A 79 1.11 18.15 1.34
CA GLN A 79 -0.28 18.38 0.94
C GLN A 79 -0.42 19.54 -0.04
N TYR A 80 0.38 20.60 0.15
CA TYR A 80 0.47 21.74 -0.75
C TYR A 80 1.01 21.34 -2.14
N VAL A 81 2.13 20.63 -2.19
CA VAL A 81 2.74 20.13 -3.44
C VAL A 81 1.77 19.21 -4.18
N LEU A 82 1.17 18.23 -3.51
CA LEU A 82 0.16 17.34 -4.11
C LEU A 82 -1.06 18.12 -4.63
N GLY A 83 -1.47 19.19 -3.95
CA GLY A 83 -2.53 20.08 -4.40
C GLY A 83 -2.19 20.80 -5.70
N ILE A 84 -0.98 21.33 -5.82
CA ILE A 84 -0.50 22.02 -7.02
C ILE A 84 -0.32 21.05 -8.18
N GLN A 85 0.30 19.89 -7.93
CA GLN A 85 0.43 18.83 -8.93
C GLN A 85 -0.95 18.42 -9.48
N ARG A 86 -1.96 18.24 -8.61
CA ARG A 86 -3.34 17.97 -9.06
C ARG A 86 -3.92 19.08 -9.91
N ALA A 87 -3.80 20.34 -9.49
CA ALA A 87 -4.34 21.46 -10.24
C ALA A 87 -3.70 21.55 -11.64
N ALA A 88 -2.38 21.36 -11.72
CA ALA A 88 -1.66 21.35 -12.98
C ALA A 88 -2.10 20.18 -13.89
N MET A 89 -2.19 18.96 -13.36
CA MET A 89 -2.63 17.80 -14.13
C MET A 89 -4.09 17.91 -14.59
N GLN A 90 -4.98 18.51 -13.78
CA GLN A 90 -6.36 18.78 -14.16
C GLN A 90 -6.47 19.76 -15.33
N LEU A 91 -5.64 20.81 -15.35
CA LEU A 91 -5.60 21.78 -16.44
C LEU A 91 -5.00 21.21 -17.73
N LEU A 92 -4.21 20.13 -17.63
CA LEU A 92 -3.55 19.50 -18.75
C LEU A 92 -4.28 18.27 -19.31
N ARG A 93 -5.55 18.08 -18.94
CA ARG A 93 -6.41 17.08 -19.62
C ARG A 93 -6.40 17.34 -21.14
N PRO A 94 -6.23 16.30 -21.99
CA PRO A 94 -6.24 14.87 -21.68
C PRO A 94 -4.85 14.23 -21.43
N THR A 95 -3.76 15.01 -21.37
CA THR A 95 -2.38 14.50 -21.16
C THR A 95 -2.28 13.57 -19.95
N PHE A 96 -2.95 13.95 -18.86
CA PHE A 96 -3.11 13.14 -17.66
C PHE A 96 -4.53 12.60 -17.60
N SER A 97 -4.64 11.30 -17.32
CA SER A 97 -5.91 10.61 -17.20
C SER A 97 -6.56 10.87 -15.84
N ASP A 98 -7.85 10.59 -15.75
CA ASP A 98 -8.61 10.70 -14.51
C ASP A 98 -8.06 9.76 -13.41
N LEU A 99 -7.44 8.65 -13.81
CA LEU A 99 -6.74 7.71 -12.91
C LEU A 99 -5.44 8.30 -12.34
N ASP A 100 -4.71 9.10 -13.12
CA ASP A 100 -3.49 9.75 -12.64
C ASP A 100 -3.83 10.80 -11.58
N ILE A 101 -4.90 11.57 -11.84
CA ILE A 101 -5.42 12.60 -10.92
C ILE A 101 -6.02 11.94 -9.67
N SER A 102 -6.72 10.80 -9.80
CA SER A 102 -7.26 10.05 -8.66
C SER A 102 -6.13 9.50 -7.78
N GLY A 103 -5.03 9.04 -8.38
CA GLY A 103 -3.83 8.60 -7.65
C GLY A 103 -3.30 9.67 -6.69
N LEU A 104 -3.22 10.93 -7.13
CA LEU A 104 -2.84 12.06 -6.29
C LEU A 104 -3.87 12.36 -5.18
N TRP A 105 -5.17 12.23 -5.46
CA TRP A 105 -6.20 12.33 -4.42
C TRP A 105 -6.06 11.24 -3.36
N LEU A 106 -5.77 10.00 -3.76
CA LEU A 106 -5.50 8.90 -2.83
C LEU A 106 -4.20 9.11 -2.04
N ALA A 107 -3.19 9.74 -2.63
CA ALA A 107 -1.98 10.14 -1.91
C ALA A 107 -2.31 11.15 -0.79
N SER A 108 -3.08 12.20 -1.12
CA SER A 108 -3.55 13.18 -0.12
C SER A 108 -4.47 12.56 0.93
N SER A 109 -5.36 11.63 0.57
CA SER A 109 -6.18 10.91 1.55
C SER A 109 -5.31 10.11 2.52
N ARG A 110 -4.36 9.31 2.01
CA ARG A 110 -3.44 8.52 2.84
C ARG A 110 -2.64 9.42 3.79
N LEU A 111 -2.21 10.58 3.30
CA LEU A 111 -1.47 11.56 4.08
C LEU A 111 -2.36 12.15 5.20
N ALA A 112 -3.56 12.65 4.87
CA ALA A 112 -4.51 13.23 5.83
C ALA A 112 -5.01 12.20 6.87
N ARG A 113 -5.18 10.93 6.48
CA ARG A 113 -5.53 9.85 7.41
C ARG A 113 -4.41 9.58 8.42
N LYS A 114 -3.14 9.71 8.03
CA LYS A 114 -1.99 9.53 8.93
C LYS A 114 -1.89 10.65 9.97
N THR A 115 -2.27 11.88 9.61
CA THR A 115 -2.30 13.03 10.53
C THR A 115 -3.60 13.18 11.31
N ASN A 116 -4.49 12.18 11.24
CA ASN A 116 -5.78 12.17 11.92
C ASN A 116 -6.77 13.25 11.42
N SER A 117 -6.52 13.87 10.28
CA SER A 117 -7.45 14.80 9.63
C SER A 117 -8.49 14.04 8.79
N LEU A 118 -9.42 13.37 9.48
CA LEU A 118 -10.39 12.45 8.86
C LEU A 118 -11.28 13.14 7.81
N HIS A 119 -11.79 14.33 8.08
CA HIS A 119 -12.63 15.08 7.12
C HIS A 119 -11.89 15.36 5.80
N GLN A 120 -10.63 15.82 5.87
CA GLN A 120 -9.82 16.09 4.69
C GLN A 120 -9.53 14.80 3.91
N SER A 121 -9.26 13.70 4.63
CA SER A 121 -9.09 12.39 3.99
C SER A 121 -10.37 11.93 3.28
N PHE A 122 -11.53 12.08 3.91
CA PHE A 122 -12.81 11.69 3.33
C PHE A 122 -13.13 12.50 2.07
N ASN A 123 -12.92 13.81 2.10
CA ASN A 123 -13.11 14.67 0.91
C ASN A 123 -12.21 14.24 -0.25
N ALA A 124 -10.93 13.93 0.03
CA ALA A 124 -10.02 13.43 -0.99
C ALA A 124 -10.45 12.06 -1.56
N VAL A 125 -10.96 11.16 -0.73
CA VAL A 125 -11.54 9.87 -1.17
C VAL A 125 -12.75 10.08 -2.06
N LEU A 126 -13.64 11.03 -1.73
CA LEU A 126 -14.82 11.33 -2.52
C LEU A 126 -14.45 11.79 -3.93
N HIS A 127 -13.47 12.69 -4.05
CA HIS A 127 -12.96 13.12 -5.36
C HIS A 127 -12.33 11.96 -6.15
N ALA A 128 -11.54 11.10 -5.51
CA ALA A 128 -10.99 9.92 -6.17
C ALA A 128 -12.10 8.96 -6.66
N SER A 129 -13.17 8.80 -5.87
CA SER A 129 -14.32 7.97 -6.25
C SER A 129 -15.14 8.58 -7.39
N GLN A 130 -15.25 9.91 -7.47
CA GLN A 130 -15.92 10.60 -8.58
C GLN A 130 -15.16 10.44 -9.90
N LEU A 131 -13.83 10.38 -9.84
CA LEU A 131 -12.95 10.01 -10.97
C LEU A 131 -13.00 8.51 -11.29
N GLY A 132 -13.82 7.75 -10.56
CA GLY A 132 -14.09 6.34 -10.79
C GLY A 132 -13.08 5.39 -10.18
N ASP A 133 -12.05 5.81 -9.45
CA ASP A 133 -10.98 4.93 -8.96
C ASP A 133 -11.45 3.92 -7.91
N ASP A 134 -11.26 2.63 -8.18
CA ASP A 134 -11.69 1.56 -7.26
C ASP A 134 -10.81 1.51 -6.01
N ALA A 135 -9.56 1.96 -6.07
CA ALA A 135 -8.70 2.06 -4.91
C ALA A 135 -9.22 3.06 -3.87
N ALA A 136 -10.12 3.98 -4.27
CA ALA A 136 -10.84 4.85 -3.33
C ALA A 136 -11.70 4.07 -2.35
N THR A 137 -12.28 2.92 -2.76
CA THR A 137 -13.06 2.08 -1.83
C THR A 137 -12.20 1.50 -0.71
N ILE A 138 -10.95 1.13 -1.02
CA ILE A 138 -10.00 0.60 -0.04
C ILE A 138 -9.59 1.68 0.97
N GLU A 139 -9.28 2.90 0.50
CA GLU A 139 -8.96 4.00 1.43
C GLU A 139 -10.19 4.47 2.23
N ASN A 140 -11.39 4.47 1.64
CA ASN A 140 -12.62 4.74 2.38
C ASN A 140 -12.85 3.73 3.51
N ALA A 141 -12.68 2.44 3.22
CA ALA A 141 -12.79 1.39 4.23
C ALA A 141 -11.75 1.58 5.35
N LYS A 142 -10.50 1.97 5.02
CA LYS A 142 -9.48 2.28 6.03
C LYS A 142 -9.83 3.50 6.87
N LEU A 143 -10.46 4.49 6.28
CA LEU A 143 -10.94 5.68 6.98
C LEU A 143 -12.04 5.32 7.98
N LEU A 144 -13.06 4.57 7.55
CA LEU A 144 -14.12 4.06 8.44
C LEU A 144 -13.55 3.20 9.57
N PHE A 145 -12.57 2.35 9.28
CA PHE A 145 -11.91 1.54 10.30
C PHE A 145 -11.15 2.40 11.32
N ARG A 146 -10.54 3.51 10.88
CA ARG A 146 -9.86 4.47 11.77
C ARG A 146 -10.84 5.26 12.63
N ASP A 147 -12.03 5.53 12.08
CA ASP A 147 -13.15 6.22 12.74
C ASP A 147 -13.99 5.29 13.64
N SER A 148 -13.44 4.14 14.06
CA SER A 148 -14.09 3.14 14.92
C SER A 148 -15.33 2.44 14.33
N HIS A 149 -15.67 2.69 13.06
CA HIS A 149 -16.77 2.04 12.35
C HIS A 149 -16.35 0.69 11.73
N HIS A 150 -15.79 -0.21 12.55
CA HIS A 150 -15.16 -1.45 12.09
C HIS A 150 -16.10 -2.36 11.28
N ARG A 151 -17.35 -2.55 11.72
CA ARG A 151 -18.32 -3.41 11.01
C ARG A 151 -18.65 -2.88 9.61
N LYS A 152 -18.88 -1.57 9.47
CA LYS A 152 -19.14 -0.92 8.17
C LYS A 152 -17.93 -1.01 7.25
N ALA A 153 -16.72 -0.81 7.79
CA ALA A 153 -15.48 -0.93 7.03
C ALA A 153 -15.28 -2.35 6.48
N ILE A 154 -15.54 -3.38 7.29
CA ILE A 154 -15.44 -4.79 6.90
C ILE A 154 -16.47 -5.10 5.81
N GLN A 155 -17.74 -4.71 5.99
CA GLN A 155 -18.81 -4.95 5.02
C GLN A 155 -18.54 -4.28 3.68
N MET A 156 -18.05 -3.03 3.69
CA MET A 156 -17.67 -2.30 2.48
C MET A 156 -16.56 -3.03 1.71
N LEU A 157 -15.54 -3.51 2.42
CA LEU A 157 -14.41 -4.21 1.81
C LEU A 157 -14.83 -5.60 1.28
N GLN A 158 -15.68 -6.33 2.00
CA GLN A 158 -16.25 -7.60 1.55
C GLN A 158 -17.05 -7.42 0.26
N GLY A 159 -18.01 -6.48 0.25
CA GLY A 159 -18.83 -6.20 -0.93
C GLY A 159 -18.00 -5.80 -2.15
N ALA A 160 -16.95 -4.99 -1.96
CA ALA A 160 -16.06 -4.60 -3.05
C ALA A 160 -15.25 -5.78 -3.63
N ILE A 161 -14.84 -6.74 -2.79
CA ILE A 161 -14.13 -7.95 -3.21
C ILE A 161 -15.09 -8.90 -3.94
N GLU A 162 -16.30 -9.12 -3.41
CA GLU A 162 -17.32 -9.99 -4.03
C GLU A 162 -17.78 -9.46 -5.39
N GLN A 163 -17.87 -8.14 -5.55
CA GLN A 163 -18.20 -7.49 -6.82
C GLN A 163 -17.04 -7.51 -7.84
N ASN A 164 -15.89 -8.12 -7.51
CA ASN A 164 -14.67 -8.10 -8.32
C ASN A 164 -14.28 -6.69 -8.80
N LYS A 165 -14.62 -5.66 -8.01
CA LYS A 165 -14.46 -4.26 -8.38
C LYS A 165 -13.01 -3.89 -8.70
N PHE A 166 -12.06 -4.64 -8.15
CA PHE A 166 -10.62 -4.46 -8.36
C PHE A 166 -10.06 -5.13 -9.62
N MET A 167 -10.86 -5.96 -10.32
CA MET A 167 -10.43 -6.76 -11.48
C MET A 167 -11.06 -6.30 -12.80
N THR A 168 -12.15 -5.52 -12.75
CA THR A 168 -13.01 -5.27 -13.92
C THR A 168 -12.63 -4.05 -14.75
N LYS A 169 -11.57 -3.31 -14.41
CA LYS A 169 -11.10 -2.19 -15.24
C LYS A 169 -10.19 -2.62 -16.38
N SER A 170 -10.76 -3.43 -17.27
CA SER A 170 -10.39 -3.46 -18.68
C SER A 170 -11.41 -2.63 -19.46
N GLY A 171 -11.45 -1.33 -19.18
CA GLY A 171 -12.15 -0.37 -20.03
C GLY A 171 -11.25 0.02 -21.20
N SER A 172 -11.51 -0.55 -22.38
CA SER A 172 -11.18 0.00 -23.70
C SER A 172 -9.73 0.47 -23.95
N SER A 173 -8.80 -0.45 -24.19
CA SER A 173 -7.71 -0.20 -25.15
C SER A 173 -7.17 -1.52 -25.69
N LEU A 174 -7.26 -1.69 -27.01
CA LEU A 174 -6.83 -2.84 -27.80
C LEU A 174 -5.30 -2.94 -27.92
N SER A 175 -4.53 -2.74 -26.85
CA SER A 175 -3.07 -2.86 -26.89
C SER A 175 -2.60 -4.14 -26.20
N MET A 176 -2.33 -5.16 -27.02
CA MET A 176 -1.92 -6.52 -26.64
C MET A 176 -0.51 -6.61 -25.99
N GLY A 177 0.14 -5.47 -25.68
CA GLY A 177 1.52 -5.42 -25.17
C GLY A 177 1.67 -5.21 -23.66
N SER A 178 0.72 -4.54 -23.00
CA SER A 178 0.83 -4.12 -21.58
C SER A 178 -0.10 -4.86 -20.60
N ALA A 179 -0.85 -5.86 -21.09
CA ALA A 179 -1.87 -6.55 -20.31
C ALA A 179 -1.31 -7.38 -19.13
N SER A 180 -0.05 -7.85 -19.20
CA SER A 180 0.53 -8.72 -18.17
C SER A 180 0.92 -7.95 -16.89
N SER A 181 1.48 -6.75 -17.01
CA SER A 181 1.88 -5.90 -15.87
C SER A 181 0.68 -5.29 -15.16
N LEU A 182 -0.31 -4.80 -15.92
CA LEU A 182 -1.55 -4.23 -15.38
C LEU A 182 -2.35 -5.30 -14.60
N ASN A 183 -2.43 -6.52 -15.12
CA ASN A 183 -3.01 -7.65 -14.41
C ASN A 183 -2.26 -7.96 -13.10
N SER A 184 -0.93 -7.81 -13.06
CA SER A 184 -0.15 -8.04 -11.84
C SER A 184 -0.43 -6.99 -10.75
N GLN A 185 -0.55 -5.71 -11.12
CA GLN A 185 -0.84 -4.61 -10.20
C GLN A 185 -2.27 -4.71 -9.65
N GLN A 186 -3.24 -5.05 -10.50
CA GLN A 186 -4.61 -5.29 -10.08
C GLN A 186 -4.70 -6.50 -9.15
N LYS A 187 -4.03 -7.62 -9.48
CA LYS A 187 -3.96 -8.80 -8.60
C LYS A 187 -3.33 -8.45 -7.25
N LEU A 188 -2.29 -7.62 -7.24
CA LEU A 188 -1.68 -7.13 -6.01
C LEU A 188 -2.64 -6.24 -5.20
N LEU A 189 -3.43 -5.39 -5.84
CA LEU A 189 -4.46 -4.58 -5.17
C LEU A 189 -5.55 -5.46 -4.53
N THR A 190 -6.06 -6.45 -5.26
CA THR A 190 -7.02 -7.44 -4.75
C THR A 190 -6.43 -8.23 -3.59
N ALA A 191 -5.20 -8.74 -3.71
CA ALA A 191 -4.52 -9.48 -2.64
C ALA A 191 -4.29 -8.59 -1.40
N ARG A 192 -3.99 -7.30 -1.58
CA ARG A 192 -3.89 -6.32 -0.48
C ARG A 192 -5.22 -6.11 0.22
N ALA A 193 -6.32 -5.98 -0.53
CA ALA A 193 -7.67 -5.86 0.02
C ALA A 193 -8.08 -7.12 0.80
N GLN A 194 -7.87 -8.31 0.24
CA GLN A 194 -8.13 -9.59 0.91
C GLN A 194 -7.32 -9.75 2.21
N LEU A 195 -6.02 -9.41 2.17
CA LEU A 195 -5.19 -9.48 3.38
C LEU A 195 -5.66 -8.47 4.45
N LEU A 196 -6.05 -7.28 4.03
CA LEU A 196 -6.59 -6.27 4.95
C LEU A 196 -7.89 -6.76 5.61
N LEU A 197 -8.78 -7.37 4.82
CA LEU A 197 -10.01 -7.97 5.33
C LEU A 197 -9.71 -9.07 6.35
N ALA A 198 -8.83 -10.01 6.04
CA ALA A 198 -8.45 -11.09 6.96
C ALA A 198 -7.93 -10.55 8.30
N LYS A 199 -7.09 -9.51 8.25
CA LYS A 199 -6.58 -8.85 9.46
C LYS A 199 -7.66 -8.16 10.28
N TRP A 200 -8.64 -7.54 9.63
CA TRP A 200 -9.74 -6.88 10.34
C TRP A 200 -10.71 -7.88 10.96
N LEU A 201 -10.95 -9.01 10.30
CA LEU A 201 -11.74 -10.12 10.87
C LEU A 201 -11.05 -10.74 12.09
N ASP A 202 -9.73 -10.99 12.00
CA ASP A 202 -8.91 -11.48 13.13
C ASP A 202 -8.93 -10.50 14.31
N ALA A 203 -8.81 -9.19 14.03
CA ALA A 203 -8.88 -8.15 15.06
C ALA A 203 -10.28 -8.00 15.67
N ALA A 204 -11.34 -8.26 14.90
CA ALA A 204 -12.72 -8.20 15.38
C ALA A 204 -13.11 -9.41 16.24
N GLY A 205 -12.41 -10.55 16.11
CA GLY A 205 -12.62 -11.76 16.93
C GLY A 205 -13.95 -12.48 16.74
N GLN A 206 -14.82 -12.01 15.85
CA GLN A 206 -16.18 -12.54 15.64
C GLN A 206 -16.25 -13.70 14.63
N THR A 207 -15.12 -14.10 14.03
CA THR A 207 -15.07 -15.14 13.00
C THR A 207 -14.53 -16.45 13.52
N HIS A 208 -15.16 -17.56 13.16
CA HIS A 208 -14.67 -18.91 13.43
C HIS A 208 -13.26 -19.13 12.85
N ALA A 209 -12.42 -19.89 13.55
CA ALA A 209 -11.02 -20.11 13.19
C ALA A 209 -10.84 -20.72 11.78
N GLY A 210 -11.70 -21.67 11.39
CA GLY A 210 -11.68 -22.27 10.05
C GLY A 210 -11.96 -21.26 8.93
N ALA A 211 -13.02 -20.45 9.09
CA ALA A 211 -13.35 -19.39 8.14
C ALA A 211 -12.23 -18.33 8.05
N LEU A 212 -11.61 -17.99 9.19
CA LEU A 212 -10.49 -17.06 9.23
C LEU A 212 -9.25 -17.61 8.49
N ARG A 213 -8.96 -18.91 8.65
CA ARG A 213 -7.88 -19.61 7.94
C ARG A 213 -8.07 -19.51 6.43
N GLU A 214 -9.29 -19.79 5.94
CA GLU A 214 -9.59 -19.66 4.51
C GLU A 214 -9.35 -18.24 3.99
N LYS A 215 -9.75 -17.22 4.75
CA LYS A 215 -9.51 -15.81 4.35
C LYS A 215 -8.02 -15.46 4.29
N TYR A 216 -7.18 -15.99 5.19
CA TYR A 216 -5.73 -15.79 5.14
C TYR A 216 -5.04 -16.59 4.01
N GLN A 217 -5.68 -17.65 3.49
CA GLN A 217 -5.15 -18.42 2.36
C GLN A 217 -5.42 -17.77 1.00
N GLN A 218 -6.39 -16.86 0.88
CA GLN A 218 -6.73 -16.22 -0.40
C GLN A 218 -5.62 -15.30 -0.96
N PRO A 219 -4.99 -14.40 -0.17
CA PRO A 219 -4.00 -13.45 -0.72
C PRO A 219 -2.81 -14.11 -1.42
N PRO A 220 -2.18 -15.17 -0.86
CA PRO A 220 -1.11 -15.90 -1.56
C PRO A 220 -1.57 -16.61 -2.84
N LYS A 221 -2.84 -17.06 -2.90
CA LYS A 221 -3.42 -17.67 -4.11
C LYS A 221 -3.64 -16.63 -5.21
N THR A 222 -4.06 -15.42 -4.86
CA THR A 222 -4.28 -14.33 -5.82
C THR A 222 -2.96 -13.75 -6.34
N PHE A 223 -1.96 -13.57 -5.48
CA PHE A 223 -0.65 -13.05 -5.89
C PHE A 223 0.50 -13.73 -5.13
N SER A 224 1.09 -14.75 -5.75
CA SER A 224 2.07 -15.65 -5.13
C SER A 224 3.45 -15.02 -4.93
N THR A 225 3.84 -14.04 -5.73
CA THR A 225 5.14 -13.35 -5.59
C THR A 225 5.14 -12.31 -4.47
N TRP A 226 4.05 -12.20 -3.70
CA TRP A 226 3.95 -11.22 -2.63
C TRP A 226 4.45 -11.76 -1.29
N GLU A 227 5.58 -11.22 -0.83
CA GLU A 227 6.18 -11.53 0.47
C GLU A 227 5.18 -11.39 1.63
N LYS A 228 4.42 -10.28 1.65
CA LYS A 228 3.52 -9.95 2.76
C LYS A 228 2.35 -10.92 2.87
N GLY A 229 1.84 -11.43 1.76
CA GLY A 229 0.76 -12.43 1.76
C GLY A 229 1.19 -13.69 2.52
N HIS A 230 2.35 -14.24 2.14
CA HIS A 230 2.93 -15.42 2.76
C HIS A 230 3.33 -15.19 4.22
N TYR A 231 3.93 -14.04 4.55
CA TYR A 231 4.32 -13.70 5.92
C TYR A 231 3.13 -13.73 6.89
N TYR A 232 2.01 -13.08 6.54
CA TYR A 232 0.86 -13.00 7.43
C TYR A 232 0.11 -14.33 7.54
N LEU A 233 0.11 -15.16 6.48
CA LEU A 233 -0.40 -16.52 6.56
C LEU A 233 0.44 -17.38 7.51
N GLY A 234 1.77 -17.34 7.40
CA GLY A 234 2.67 -18.02 8.34
C GLY A 234 2.51 -17.53 9.78
N ARG A 235 2.31 -16.21 9.97
CA ARG A 235 2.02 -15.62 11.29
C ARG A 235 0.69 -16.12 11.87
N HIS A 236 -0.34 -16.30 11.04
CA HIS A 236 -1.61 -16.85 11.50
C HIS A 236 -1.44 -18.31 11.96
N TYR A 237 -0.74 -19.15 11.19
CA TYR A 237 -0.43 -20.51 11.62
C TYR A 237 0.45 -20.55 12.87
N LYS A 238 1.39 -19.63 13.03
CA LYS A 238 2.20 -19.53 14.25
C LYS A 238 1.33 -19.21 15.47
N LYS A 239 0.35 -18.32 15.33
CA LYS A 239 -0.61 -18.00 16.41
C LYS A 239 -1.44 -19.24 16.80
N ILE A 240 -1.83 -20.06 15.82
CA ILE A 240 -2.53 -21.33 16.07
C ILE A 240 -1.60 -22.30 16.83
N LEU A 241 -0.36 -22.47 16.36
CA LEU A 241 0.65 -23.31 17.00
C LEU A 241 0.91 -22.90 18.47
N GLU A 242 1.08 -21.60 18.72
CA GLU A 242 1.27 -21.04 20.08
C GLU A 242 0.02 -21.20 20.94
N SER A 243 -1.18 -21.22 20.35
CA SER A 243 -2.41 -21.46 21.09
C SER A 243 -2.61 -22.92 21.44
N GLU A 244 -2.10 -23.86 20.64
CA GLU A 244 -2.22 -25.31 20.86
C GLU A 244 -1.11 -25.90 21.74
N GLN A 245 0.08 -25.29 21.75
CA GLN A 245 1.21 -25.65 22.61
C GLN A 245 0.87 -25.84 24.11
N PRO A 246 0.09 -24.96 24.77
CA PRO A 246 -0.23 -25.10 26.18
C PRO A 246 -1.41 -26.05 26.47
N LEU A 247 -2.10 -26.58 25.46
CA LEU A 247 -3.21 -27.51 25.68
C LEU A 247 -2.68 -28.89 26.06
N LYS A 248 -3.46 -29.64 26.84
CA LYS A 248 -3.19 -31.04 27.16
C LYS A 248 -3.19 -31.87 25.86
N VAL A 249 -2.43 -32.95 25.84
CA VAL A 249 -2.28 -33.84 24.66
C VAL A 249 -3.63 -34.33 24.12
N ASP A 250 -4.63 -34.49 24.99
CA ASP A 250 -6.00 -34.89 24.61
C ASP A 250 -6.82 -33.79 23.91
N ASP A 251 -6.52 -32.52 24.17
CA ASP A 251 -7.23 -31.37 23.58
C ASP A 251 -6.46 -30.77 22.39
N GLN A 252 -5.28 -31.31 22.07
CA GLN A 252 -4.49 -30.90 20.91
C GLN A 252 -5.09 -31.46 19.61
N SER A 253 -5.11 -30.65 18.56
CA SER A 253 -5.57 -31.12 17.25
C SER A 253 -4.61 -32.16 16.67
N ASP A 254 -5.12 -33.14 15.93
CA ASP A 254 -4.26 -34.14 15.28
C ASP A 254 -3.21 -33.50 14.35
N ASN A 255 -3.55 -32.36 13.73
CA ASN A 255 -2.64 -31.59 12.87
C ASN A 255 -1.47 -30.94 13.64
N TYR A 256 -1.66 -30.68 14.94
CA TYR A 256 -0.61 -30.20 15.82
C TYR A 256 0.34 -31.35 16.18
N VAL A 257 -0.22 -32.48 16.60
CA VAL A 257 0.52 -33.68 17.02
C VAL A 257 1.36 -34.25 15.87
N THR A 258 0.86 -34.21 14.64
CA THR A 258 1.61 -34.64 13.44
C THR A 258 2.68 -33.64 12.99
N GLY A 259 2.77 -32.46 13.62
CA GLY A 259 3.71 -31.40 13.24
C GLY A 259 3.33 -30.67 11.94
N GLU A 260 2.16 -30.92 11.36
CA GLU A 260 1.72 -30.30 10.11
C GLU A 260 1.60 -28.78 10.23
N ILE A 261 1.13 -28.28 11.36
CA ILE A 261 1.00 -26.84 11.60
C ILE A 261 2.37 -26.17 11.62
N ALA A 262 3.37 -26.79 12.27
CA ALA A 262 4.74 -26.30 12.28
C ALA A 262 5.37 -26.32 10.87
N ARG A 263 5.13 -27.38 10.09
CA ARG A 263 5.51 -27.47 8.68
C ARG A 263 4.91 -26.31 7.86
N LEU A 264 3.62 -26.02 8.04
CA LEU A 264 2.94 -24.91 7.36
C LEU A 264 3.51 -23.54 7.75
N VAL A 265 3.91 -23.33 9.00
CA VAL A 265 4.57 -22.08 9.43
C VAL A 265 5.90 -21.91 8.68
N ILE A 266 6.75 -22.94 8.70
CA ILE A 266 8.07 -22.93 8.06
C ILE A 266 7.92 -22.69 6.55
N GLU A 267 7.05 -23.45 5.88
CA GLU A 267 6.84 -23.36 4.44
C GLU A 267 6.39 -21.96 4.01
N ASN A 268 5.46 -21.34 4.73
CA ASN A 268 4.99 -20.00 4.41
C ASN A 268 6.04 -18.92 4.69
N TYR A 269 6.85 -19.07 5.74
CA TYR A 269 7.95 -18.14 6.01
C TYR A 269 9.08 -18.27 4.97
N VAL A 270 9.42 -19.47 4.52
CA VAL A 270 10.40 -19.67 3.44
C VAL A 270 9.88 -19.08 2.11
N ARG A 271 8.62 -19.30 1.76
CA ARG A 271 8.00 -18.68 0.56
C ARG A 271 7.99 -17.16 0.64
N SER A 272 7.78 -16.60 1.84
CA SER A 272 7.89 -15.16 2.08
C SER A 272 9.31 -14.67 1.80
N LEU A 273 10.34 -15.34 2.32
CA LEU A 273 11.75 -15.03 2.09
C LEU A 273 12.16 -15.09 0.61
N ASN A 274 11.66 -16.09 -0.13
CA ASN A 274 11.92 -16.20 -1.57
C ASN A 274 11.31 -15.04 -2.37
N SER A 275 10.27 -14.40 -1.82
CA SER A 275 9.56 -13.29 -2.47
C SER A 275 10.14 -11.91 -2.12
N GLY A 276 10.90 -11.79 -1.03
CA GLY A 276 11.45 -10.52 -0.56
C GLY A 276 12.14 -10.61 0.80
N THR A 277 12.87 -9.55 1.17
CA THR A 277 13.75 -9.52 2.36
C THR A 277 13.21 -8.65 3.50
N LYS A 278 12.01 -8.07 3.38
CA LYS A 278 11.47 -7.10 4.35
C LYS A 278 11.31 -7.70 5.74
N TYR A 279 10.92 -8.97 5.84
CA TYR A 279 10.71 -9.67 7.10
C TYR A 279 11.85 -10.65 7.46
N LEU A 280 12.99 -10.59 6.76
CA LEU A 280 14.11 -11.54 6.94
C LEU A 280 14.50 -11.74 8.40
N TYR A 281 14.74 -10.65 9.13
CA TYR A 281 15.12 -10.68 10.54
C TYR A 281 14.03 -11.22 11.46
N GLN A 282 12.77 -11.24 11.02
CA GLN A 282 11.65 -11.75 11.80
C GLN A 282 11.34 -13.21 11.49
N THR A 283 11.49 -13.64 10.24
CA THR A 283 11.12 -14.98 9.78
C THR A 283 12.27 -15.97 9.92
N LEU A 284 13.50 -15.59 9.57
CA LEU A 284 14.64 -16.51 9.53
C LEU A 284 14.97 -17.12 10.90
N PRO A 285 15.12 -16.35 12.01
CA PRO A 285 15.39 -16.95 13.32
C PRO A 285 14.26 -17.90 13.74
N ARG A 286 13.00 -17.55 13.44
CA ARG A 286 11.83 -18.35 13.82
C ARG A 286 11.73 -19.66 13.04
N ILE A 287 12.10 -19.66 11.77
CA ILE A 287 12.20 -20.88 10.97
C ILE A 287 13.22 -21.82 11.61
N LEU A 288 14.41 -21.31 11.94
CA LEU A 288 15.48 -22.11 12.54
C LEU A 288 15.05 -22.68 13.89
N THR A 289 14.46 -21.87 14.77
CA THR A 289 13.95 -22.35 16.07
C THR A 289 12.92 -23.45 15.88
N LEU A 290 11.88 -23.23 15.06
CA LEU A 290 10.84 -24.25 14.85
C LEU A 290 11.38 -25.54 14.21
N TRP A 291 12.34 -25.41 13.29
CA TRP A 291 12.94 -26.58 12.64
C TRP A 291 13.81 -27.40 13.60
N LEU A 292 14.59 -26.73 14.45
CA LEU A 292 15.38 -27.38 15.50
C LEU A 292 14.50 -28.00 16.59
N ASP A 293 13.43 -27.32 16.99
CA ASP A 293 12.47 -27.84 17.98
C ASP A 293 11.77 -29.11 17.48
N LEU A 294 11.35 -29.13 16.21
CA LEU A 294 10.78 -30.33 15.59
C LEU A 294 11.82 -31.46 15.53
N GLY A 295 13.05 -31.16 15.12
CA GLY A 295 14.13 -32.15 15.08
C GLY A 295 14.43 -32.76 16.45
N ALA A 296 14.42 -31.95 17.51
CA ALA A 296 14.65 -32.41 18.88
C ALA A 296 13.50 -33.26 19.46
N GLN A 297 12.31 -33.23 18.84
CA GLN A 297 11.16 -34.05 19.23
C GLN A 297 11.14 -35.41 18.54
N VAL A 298 11.85 -35.59 17.42
CA VAL A 298 11.88 -36.87 16.68
C VAL A 298 12.52 -38.00 17.49
N ASP A 299 13.52 -37.69 18.33
CA ASP A 299 14.20 -38.68 19.16
C ASP A 299 13.51 -38.95 20.51
N LYS A 300 12.46 -38.18 20.83
CA LYS A 300 11.64 -38.42 22.02
C LYS A 300 10.52 -39.37 21.64
N ALA A 301 10.42 -40.51 22.32
CA ALA A 301 9.27 -41.39 22.16
C ALA A 301 7.99 -40.57 22.33
N PRO A 302 6.96 -40.76 21.48
CA PRO A 302 5.70 -40.06 21.66
C PRO A 302 5.19 -40.40 23.06
N GLU A 303 5.08 -39.41 23.94
CA GLU A 303 4.34 -39.59 25.17
C GLU A 303 2.92 -39.96 24.75
N GLY A 304 2.59 -41.24 24.96
CA GLY A 304 1.41 -41.87 24.39
C GLY A 304 0.13 -41.13 24.80
N LYS A 305 -0.84 -41.14 23.88
CA LYS A 305 -2.25 -41.07 24.26
C LYS A 305 -2.61 -42.33 25.06
#